data_AF-A0AAD9KYQ1-F1
#
_entry.id   AF-A0AAD9KYQ1-F1
#
_cell.length_a   1.000
_cell.length_b   1.000
_cell.length_c   1.000
_cell.angle_alpha   90.00
_cell.angle_beta   90.00
_cell.angle_gamma   90.00
#
_symmetry.space_group_name_H-M   'P 1'
#
loop_
_entity.id
_entity.type
_entity.pdbx_description
1 polymer ?
#
loop_
_entity_poly.entity_id
_entity_poly.type
_entity_poly.pdbx_seq_one_letter_code
_entity_poly.pdbx_strand_id
1 'polypeptide(L)' 'MKNCKLKINANKTELIIIGTVTQRAKLDGFFPTHILNQSVTPAPSVSNLGVNFDESINFKQHIKNMPLLCLPYP' A
#
# COMPACT_ATOMS: atom_id res chain seq x y z
N MET A 1 -32.02 4.82 -6.10
CA MET A 1 -30.65 4.92 -5.53
C MET A 1 -29.66 5.09 -6.67
N LYS A 2 -28.93 6.21 -6.73
CA LYS A 2 -27.92 6.45 -7.79
C LYS A 2 -26.68 5.63 -7.46
N ASN A 3 -26.38 4.61 -8.26
CA ASN A 3 -25.17 3.82 -8.13
C ASN A 3 -24.00 4.61 -8.73
N CYS A 4 -23.31 5.41 -7.90
CA CYS A 4 -22.07 6.07 -8.27
C CYS A 4 -20.94 5.03 -8.35
N LYS A 5 -20.93 4.23 -9.42
CA LYS A 5 -19.84 3.29 -9.69
C LYS A 5 -18.65 4.09 -10.23
N LEU A 6 -17.55 4.07 -9.49
CA LEU A 6 -16.26 4.57 -9.99
C LEU A 6 -15.83 3.69 -11.18
N LYS A 7 -15.64 4.30 -12.35
CA LYS A 7 -15.03 3.63 -13.50
C LYS A 7 -13.52 3.69 -13.31
N ILE A 8 -12.98 2.58 -12.79
CA ILE A 8 -11.56 2.46 -12.46
C ILE A 8 -10.80 1.91 -13.67
N ASN A 9 -9.61 2.45 -13.93
CA ASN A 9 -8.80 2.06 -15.07
C ASN A 9 -7.70 1.08 -14.63
N ALA A 10 -7.85 -0.20 -14.97
CA ALA A 10 -6.98 -1.28 -14.50
C ALA A 10 -5.48 -0.98 -14.67
N ASN A 11 -5.09 -0.47 -15.85
CA ASN A 11 -3.68 -0.22 -16.17
C ASN A 11 -3.03 0.95 -15.39
N LYS A 12 -3.83 1.76 -14.68
CA LYS A 12 -3.37 2.92 -13.90
C LYS A 12 -3.80 2.85 -12.44
N THR A 13 -4.35 1.72 -12.00
CA THR A 13 -4.89 1.58 -10.64
C THR A 13 -3.99 0.66 -9.83
N GLU A 14 -3.48 1.20 -8.73
CA GLU A 14 -2.74 0.45 -7.72
C GLU A 14 -3.66 0.15 -6.54
N LEU A 15 -3.52 -1.03 -5.94
CA LEU A 15 -4.24 -1.44 -4.74
C LEU A 15 -3.24 -1.62 -3.61
N ILE A 16 -3.45 -0.88 -2.53
CA ILE A 16 -2.65 -0.99 -1.30
C ILE A 16 -3.60 -1.39 -0.17
N ILE A 17 -3.31 -2.49 0.51
CA ILE A 17 -4.10 -2.98 1.65
C ILE A 17 -3.25 -2.83 2.91
N ILE A 18 -3.74 -2.04 3.86
CA ILE A 18 -3.08 -1.75 5.12
C ILE A 18 -3.91 -2.32 6.26
N GLY A 19 -3.29 -3.09 7.14
CA GLY A 19 -3.95 -3.67 8.30
C GLY A 19 -2.98 -4.34 9.27
N THR A 20 -3.46 -4.63 10.47
CA THR A 20 -2.68 -5.41 11.45
C THR A 20 -2.39 -6.81 10.92
N VAL A 21 -1.41 -7.50 11.50
CA VAL A 21 -1.08 -8.89 11.14
C VAL A 21 -2.34 -9.78 11.19
N THR A 22 -3.17 -9.62 12.21
CA THR A 22 -4.43 -10.38 12.37
C THR A 22 -5.46 -10.07 11.28
N GLN A 23 -5.55 -8.83 10.81
CA GLN A 23 -6.46 -8.49 9.70
C GLN A 23 -5.93 -9.00 8.36
N ARG A 24 -4.61 -8.94 8.13
CA ARG A 24 -3.98 -9.48 6.92
C ARG A 24 -4.14 -10.99 6.82
N ALA A 25 -4.00 -11.71 7.93
CA ALA A 25 -4.22 -13.16 7.97
C ALA A 25 -5.63 -13.58 7.51
N LYS A 26 -6.65 -12.72 7.68
CA LYS A 26 -8.00 -12.99 7.17
C LYS A 26 -8.09 -12.93 5.64
N LEU A 27 -7.12 -12.29 4.99
CA LEU A 27 -7.05 -12.06 3.56
C LEU A 27 -6.06 -13.01 2.87
N ASP A 28 -5.25 -13.76 3.60
CA ASP A 28 -4.25 -14.68 3.02
C ASP A 28 -4.89 -15.69 2.05
N GLY A 29 -6.08 -16.21 2.38
CA GLY A 29 -6.83 -17.13 1.51
C GLY A 29 -7.57 -16.46 0.34
N PHE A 30 -7.61 -15.13 0.29
CA PHE A 30 -8.26 -14.38 -0.78
C PHE A 30 -7.34 -14.12 -1.97
N PHE A 31 -6.02 -14.24 -1.82
CA PHE A 31 -5.06 -13.98 -2.89
C PHE A 31 -4.41 -15.27 -3.40
N PRO A 32 -4.04 -15.37 -4.69
CA PRO A 32 -4.27 -14.38 -5.76
C PRO A 32 -5.75 -14.23 -6.12
N THR A 33 -6.18 -13.01 -6.47
CA THR A 33 -7.56 -12.72 -6.91
C THR A 33 -7.55 -11.90 -8.19
N HIS A 34 -8.68 -11.92 -8.91
CA HIS A 34 -8.85 -11.11 -10.11
C HIS A 34 -9.55 -9.80 -9.79
N ILE A 35 -8.84 -8.69 -9.97
CA ILE A 35 -9.38 -7.33 -9.84
C ILE A 35 -9.24 -6.65 -11.19
N LEU A 36 -10.35 -6.14 -11.73
CA LEU A 36 -10.40 -5.50 -13.06
C LEU A 36 -9.80 -6.39 -14.17
N ASN A 37 -10.11 -7.69 -14.15
CA ASN A 37 -9.56 -8.72 -15.04
C ASN A 37 -8.04 -8.93 -14.98
N GLN A 38 -7.35 -8.36 -13.97
CA GLN A 38 -5.93 -8.61 -13.73
C GLN A 38 -5.74 -9.46 -12.46
N SER A 39 -4.80 -10.40 -12.51
CA SER A 39 -4.43 -11.17 -11.33
C SER A 39 -3.62 -10.27 -10.39
N VAL A 40 -4.06 -10.18 -9.14
CA VAL A 40 -3.41 -9.38 -8.10
C VAL A 40 -2.82 -10.33 -7.06
N THR A 41 -1.53 -10.16 -6.79
CA THR A 41 -0.78 -10.87 -5.76
C THR A 41 -0.18 -9.87 -4.78
N PRO A 42 0.01 -10.25 -3.51
CA PRO A 42 0.77 -9.44 -2.55
C PRO A 42 2.18 -9.17 -3.07
N ALA A 43 2.67 -7.95 -2.85
CA ALA A 43 4.03 -7.55 -3.19
C ALA A 43 4.80 -7.18 -1.90
N PRO A 44 6.10 -7.51 -1.80
CA PRO A 44 6.89 -7.25 -0.60
C PRO A 44 7.21 -5.76 -0.40
N SER A 45 7.16 -4.97 -1.48
CA SER A 45 7.21 -3.52 -1.41
C SER A 45 6.55 -2.89 -2.62
N VAL A 46 5.99 -1.70 -2.45
CA VAL A 46 5.42 -0.89 -3.52
C VAL A 46 5.88 0.56 -3.36
N SER A 47 6.19 1.23 -4.46
CA SER A 47 6.50 2.66 -4.48
C SER A 47 5.29 3.42 -4.99
N ASN A 48 4.77 4.36 -4.21
CA ASN A 48 3.69 5.25 -4.64
C ASN A 48 4.09 6.70 -4.32
N LEU A 49 4.06 7.55 -5.34
CA LEU A 49 4.39 8.99 -5.24
C LEU A 49 5.76 9.28 -4.58
N GLY A 50 6.76 8.43 -4.82
CA GLY A 50 8.11 8.60 -4.27
C GLY A 50 8.29 8.08 -2.85
N VAL A 51 7.26 7.45 -2.27
CA VAL A 51 7.32 6.78 -0.97
C VAL A 51 7.31 5.28 -1.17
N ASN A 52 8.27 4.58 -0.57
CA ASN A 52 8.29 3.12 -0.55
C ASN A 52 7.55 2.59 0.68
N PHE A 53 6.58 1.72 0.44
CA PHE A 53 5.83 0.99 1.44
C PHE A 53 6.32 -0.45 1.44
N ASP A 54 6.89 -0.91 2.55
CA ASP A 54 7.23 -2.32 2.79
C ASP A 54 6.06 -3.05 3.48
N GLU A 55 6.11 -4.38 3.54
CA GLU A 55 5.09 -5.22 4.20
C GLU A 55 4.79 -4.84 5.67
N SER A 56 5.73 -4.16 6.33
CA SER A 56 5.61 -3.73 7.72
C SER A 56 5.26 -2.25 7.86
N ILE A 57 5.15 -1.51 6.75
CA ILE A 57 4.93 -0.06 6.69
C ILE A 57 5.92 0.65 7.64
N ASN A 58 7.16 0.17 7.69
CA ASN A 58 8.13 0.66 8.68
C ASN A 58 8.69 2.04 8.29
N PHE A 59 8.52 2.46 7.04
CA PHE A 59 8.98 3.76 6.52
C PHE A 59 10.47 4.04 6.81
N LYS A 60 11.30 3.00 6.97
CA LYS A 60 12.71 3.12 7.39
C LYS A 60 13.49 4.12 6.54
N GLN A 61 13.26 4.10 5.23
CA GLN A 61 13.90 5.03 4.31
C GLN A 61 13.42 6.48 4.49
N HIS A 62 12.13 6.70 4.74
CA HIS A 62 11.58 8.02 5.02
C HIS A 62 12.10 8.58 6.35
N ILE A 63 12.12 7.77 7.40
CA ILE A 63 12.68 8.14 8.71
C ILE A 63 14.17 8.49 8.57
N LYS A 64 14.95 7.67 7.84
CA LYS A 64 16.37 7.91 7.61
C LYS A 64 16.65 9.20 6.83
N ASN A 65 15.78 9.52 5.87
CA ASN A 65 15.92 10.69 5.01
C ASN A 65 15.19 11.92 5.56
N MET A 66 14.58 11.83 6.75
CA MET A 66 14.01 13.00 7.41
C MET A 66 15.17 13.96 7.71
N PRO A 67 15.13 15.21 7.20
CA PRO A 67 16.18 16.17 7.50
C PRO A 67 16.22 16.41 9.01
N LEU A 68 17.41 16.33 9.59
CA LEU A 68 17.72 16.60 11.01
C LEU A 68 17.34 18.01 11.51
N LEU A 69 16.70 18.83 10.67
CA LEU A 69 16.37 20.22 10.92
C LEU A 69 15.31 20.43 12.04
N CYS A 70 14.71 19.37 12.58
CA CYS A 70 13.68 19.45 13.63
C CYS A 70 14.12 18.93 15.01
N LEU A 71 15.41 18.60 15.22
CA LEU A 71 15.89 18.38 16.59
C LEU A 71 16.30 19.72 17.21
N PRO A 72 15.81 20.08 18.41
CA PRO A 72 16.42 21.18 19.15
C PRO A 72 17.89 20.80 19.40
N TYR A 73 18.80 21.65 18.94
CA TYR A 73 20.23 21.55 19.24
C TYR A 73 20.44 21.50 20.77
N PRO A 74 21.50 20.80 21.26
CA PRO A 74 21.78 20.64 22.68
C PRO A 74 21.99 21.95 23.43
#